data_AF-A0A497ZQD9-F1
#
_entry.id   AF-A0A497ZQD9-F1
#
_cell.length_a   1.000
_cell.length_b   1.000
_cell.length_c   1.000
_cell.angle_alpha   90.00
_cell.angle_beta   90.00
_cell.angle_gamma   90.00
#
_symmetry.space_group_name_H-M   'P 1'
#
loop_
_entity.id
_entity.type
_entity.pdbx_description
1 polymer ?
#
loop_
_entity_poly.entity_id
_entity_poly.type
_entity_poly.pdbx_seq_one_letter_code
_entity_poly.pdbx_strand_id
1 'polypeptide(L)'
;MFNPLEHKGIPLESQIRNWRELNVEPIDPEAVDPYTRCRIITMNGIEVEAINFQHQFARNCPDQEVRRQLAYVRYLESQQQRVVNWLLPGAASVLETTLGYEQVAVDLTAWVARHEPDPYLKQGYEFGVLEDFDHLYRYANLYEMVERRKADKIVQGLTEVMPGRPTVVEHRHPFDEVRTPYDRNTVDPRSKLHALTILSAEQQVMFYYMNVGPQYMEPIARQLYQEISLIEQEHVTHYESLLDPGENWWERLLTHEYNECWLYYSFMQQESDPRIRAVWELHLQMELAHLQQAAELLRRHDGREPEEIVGNAGLPEPLTFEPNKEYLRHLLATQVDLNKIGEGYVREAHERFESMQQQLHDGQKPPSEQVIDMHRERFGDEYRIETEGPHPVESLRARGGSHA
;
A
#
# COMPACT_ATOMS: atom_id res chain seq x y z
N MET A 1 -4.46 -24.27 11.53
CA MET A 1 -4.07 -23.25 10.53
C MET A 1 -4.99 -23.46 9.34
N PHE A 2 -5.56 -22.38 8.77
CA PHE A 2 -6.46 -22.49 7.62
C PHE A 2 -5.62 -22.66 6.35
N ASN A 3 -5.90 -23.69 5.55
CA ASN A 3 -5.18 -23.95 4.30
C ASN A 3 -6.15 -23.78 3.11
N PRO A 4 -6.06 -22.70 2.32
CA PRO A 4 -7.03 -22.42 1.27
C PRO A 4 -6.99 -23.46 0.13
N LEU A 5 -5.87 -24.16 -0.05
CA LEU A 5 -5.72 -25.23 -1.05
C LEU A 5 -6.59 -26.47 -0.74
N GLU A 6 -7.06 -26.63 0.51
CA GLU A 6 -7.94 -27.74 0.91
C GLU A 6 -9.44 -27.43 0.73
N HIS A 7 -9.77 -26.19 0.36
CA HIS A 7 -11.16 -25.73 0.23
C HIS A 7 -11.50 -25.38 -1.21
N LYS A 8 -12.74 -25.69 -1.62
CA LYS A 8 -13.22 -25.46 -3.00
C LYS A 8 -13.85 -24.09 -3.24
N GLY A 9 -14.30 -23.42 -2.18
CA GLY A 9 -15.07 -22.19 -2.31
C GLY A 9 -16.43 -22.34 -2.99
N ILE A 10 -16.96 -21.22 -3.49
CA ILE A 10 -18.17 -21.16 -4.31
C ILE A 10 -17.78 -21.46 -5.77
N PRO A 11 -18.43 -22.41 -6.46
CA PRO A 11 -18.14 -22.68 -7.86
C PRO A 11 -18.25 -21.44 -8.74
N LEU A 12 -17.30 -21.25 -9.66
CA LEU A 12 -17.18 -20.09 -10.56
C LEU A 12 -18.53 -19.69 -11.21
N GLU A 13 -19.28 -20.68 -11.71
CA GLU A 13 -20.58 -20.49 -12.36
C GLU A 13 -21.69 -19.93 -11.45
N SER A 14 -21.47 -19.98 -10.13
CA SER A 14 -22.38 -19.49 -9.09
C SER A 14 -21.93 -18.16 -8.48
N GLN A 15 -20.87 -17.55 -9.00
CA GLN A 15 -20.27 -16.35 -8.41
C GLN A 15 -20.78 -15.04 -9.00
N ILE A 16 -21.35 -15.04 -10.22
CA ILE A 16 -21.88 -13.83 -10.86
C ILE A 16 -22.99 -13.22 -9.99
N ARG A 17 -22.79 -11.97 -9.58
CA ARG A 17 -23.73 -11.19 -8.77
C ARG A 17 -24.58 -10.27 -9.64
N ASN A 18 -25.83 -10.09 -9.21
CA ASN A 18 -26.74 -9.13 -9.86
C ASN A 18 -26.52 -7.70 -9.33
N TRP A 19 -27.10 -6.71 -10.03
CA TRP A 19 -26.97 -5.29 -9.68
C TRP A 19 -27.41 -4.92 -8.27
N ARG A 20 -28.36 -5.65 -7.69
CA ARG A 20 -28.81 -5.40 -6.31
C ARG A 20 -27.77 -5.87 -5.30
N GLU A 21 -27.13 -7.01 -5.54
CA GLU A 21 -26.03 -7.52 -4.69
C GLU A 21 -24.78 -6.64 -4.81
N LEU A 22 -24.48 -6.12 -6.00
CA LEU A 22 -23.34 -5.24 -6.23
C LEU A 22 -23.51 -3.82 -5.67
N ASN A 23 -24.75 -3.38 -5.45
CA ASN A 23 -25.06 -2.06 -4.92
C ASN A 23 -24.96 -2.05 -3.39
N VAL A 24 -23.74 -2.10 -2.88
CA VAL A 24 -23.45 -2.07 -1.45
C VAL A 24 -23.63 -0.67 -0.84
N GLU A 25 -23.98 -0.63 0.44
CA GLU A 25 -24.05 0.60 1.22
C GLU A 25 -22.63 1.04 1.64
N PRO A 26 -22.22 2.29 1.43
CA PRO A 26 -20.93 2.77 1.92
C PRO A 26 -20.85 2.75 3.45
N ILE A 27 -19.63 2.71 4.00
CA ILE A 27 -19.40 2.91 5.44
C ILE A 27 -19.71 4.36 5.81
N ASP A 28 -20.17 4.58 7.04
CA ASP A 28 -20.17 5.91 7.66
C ASP A 28 -18.78 6.16 8.28
N PRO A 29 -18.00 7.11 7.73
CA PRO A 29 -16.62 7.33 8.17
C PRO A 29 -16.50 7.83 9.62
N GLU A 30 -17.57 8.36 10.22
CA GLU A 30 -17.55 8.82 11.63
C GLU A 30 -18.00 7.72 12.62
N ALA A 31 -18.64 6.65 12.14
CA ALA A 31 -19.18 5.58 12.99
C ALA A 31 -18.38 4.27 12.91
N VAL A 32 -17.64 4.07 11.81
CA VAL A 32 -16.87 2.85 11.57
C VAL A 32 -15.48 2.93 12.22
N ASP A 33 -14.91 1.78 12.54
CA ASP A 33 -13.51 1.68 12.94
C ASP A 33 -12.59 2.21 11.81
N PRO A 34 -11.60 3.08 12.08
CA PRO A 34 -10.71 3.60 11.05
C PRO A 34 -9.99 2.50 10.25
N TYR A 35 -9.67 1.38 10.89
CA TYR A 35 -9.03 0.26 10.21
C TYR A 35 -9.99 -0.53 9.32
N THR A 36 -11.31 -0.41 9.47
CA THR A 36 -12.24 -0.89 8.43
C THR A 36 -12.01 -0.12 7.11
N ARG A 37 -11.82 1.20 7.17
CA ARG A 37 -11.46 1.99 5.98
C ARG A 37 -10.12 1.55 5.41
N CYS A 38 -9.11 1.34 6.25
CA CYS A 38 -7.79 0.87 5.81
C CYS A 38 -7.87 -0.48 5.09
N ARG A 39 -8.62 -1.46 5.64
CA ARG A 39 -8.85 -2.77 4.99
C ARG A 39 -9.52 -2.63 3.63
N ILE A 40 -10.50 -1.73 3.50
CA ILE A 40 -11.17 -1.47 2.22
C ILE A 40 -10.21 -0.89 1.19
N ILE A 41 -9.40 0.11 1.58
CA ILE A 41 -8.40 0.73 0.70
C ILE A 41 -7.35 -0.30 0.27
N THR A 42 -6.86 -1.14 1.19
CA THR A 42 -5.90 -2.21 0.88
C THR A 42 -6.51 -3.22 -0.09
N MET A 43 -7.68 -3.80 0.22
CA MET A 43 -8.29 -4.82 -0.64
C MET A 43 -8.63 -4.30 -2.03
N ASN A 44 -9.00 -3.02 -2.17
CA ASN A 44 -9.17 -2.43 -3.48
C ASN A 44 -7.86 -2.43 -4.30
N GLY A 45 -6.72 -2.17 -3.66
CA GLY A 45 -5.42 -2.17 -4.31
C GLY A 45 -5.03 -3.57 -4.79
N ILE A 46 -5.25 -4.58 -3.93
CA ILE A 46 -5.00 -6.00 -4.25
C ILE A 46 -5.82 -6.43 -5.46
N GLU A 47 -7.13 -6.18 -5.44
CA GLU A 47 -8.03 -6.56 -6.54
C GLU A 47 -7.68 -5.85 -7.85
N VAL A 48 -7.30 -4.57 -7.79
CA VAL A 48 -6.86 -3.82 -8.98
C VAL A 48 -5.58 -4.41 -9.56
N GLU A 49 -4.61 -4.77 -8.71
CA GLU A 49 -3.38 -5.42 -9.13
C GLU A 49 -3.69 -6.78 -9.78
N ALA A 50 -4.48 -7.66 -9.12
CA ALA A 50 -4.82 -8.99 -9.62
C ALA A 50 -5.49 -8.93 -11.00
N ILE A 51 -6.46 -8.02 -11.17
CA ILE A 51 -7.13 -7.76 -12.44
C ILE A 51 -6.12 -7.31 -13.52
N ASN A 52 -5.20 -6.41 -13.17
CA ASN A 52 -4.18 -5.90 -14.09
C ASN A 52 -3.17 -6.97 -14.47
N PHE A 53 -2.70 -7.78 -13.51
CA PHE A 53 -1.85 -8.93 -13.73
C PHE A 53 -2.52 -9.92 -14.69
N GLN A 54 -3.78 -10.29 -14.45
CA GLN A 54 -4.51 -11.18 -15.35
C GLN A 54 -4.67 -10.60 -16.77
N HIS A 55 -4.84 -9.29 -16.90
CA HIS A 55 -4.79 -8.63 -18.21
C HIS A 55 -3.41 -8.75 -18.88
N GLN A 56 -2.32 -8.56 -18.14
CA GLN A 56 -0.96 -8.76 -18.67
C GLN A 56 -0.71 -10.21 -19.05
N PHE A 57 -1.14 -11.15 -18.22
CA PHE A 57 -1.01 -12.57 -18.50
C PHE A 57 -1.77 -12.92 -19.78
N ALA A 58 -3.03 -12.48 -19.92
CA ALA A 58 -3.82 -12.73 -21.12
C ALA A 58 -3.20 -12.12 -22.40
N ARG A 59 -2.48 -10.99 -22.30
CA ARG A 59 -1.74 -10.39 -23.42
C ARG A 59 -0.52 -11.21 -23.85
N ASN A 60 0.06 -11.97 -22.91
CA ASN A 60 1.28 -12.75 -23.11
C ASN A 60 1.03 -14.27 -23.17
N CYS A 61 -0.23 -14.71 -23.12
CA CYS A 61 -0.60 -16.12 -23.18
C CYS A 61 -1.05 -16.53 -24.59
N PRO A 62 -0.40 -17.51 -25.24
CA PRO A 62 -0.82 -17.98 -26.56
C PRO A 62 -2.06 -18.91 -26.51
N ASP A 63 -2.33 -19.55 -25.36
CA ASP A 63 -3.41 -20.52 -25.20
C ASP A 63 -4.77 -19.82 -25.07
N GLN A 64 -5.66 -20.05 -26.04
CA GLN A 64 -6.99 -19.44 -26.08
C GLN A 64 -7.90 -19.93 -24.96
N GLU A 65 -7.74 -21.17 -24.52
CA GLU A 65 -8.58 -21.72 -23.45
C GLU A 65 -8.21 -21.11 -22.11
N VAL A 66 -6.91 -20.97 -21.83
CA VAL A 66 -6.42 -20.26 -20.65
C VAL A 66 -6.91 -18.81 -20.67
N ARG A 67 -6.83 -18.13 -21.81
CA ARG A 67 -7.35 -16.75 -21.95
C ARG A 67 -8.85 -16.63 -21.67
N ARG A 68 -9.65 -17.65 -21.99
CA ARG A 68 -11.08 -17.67 -21.63
C ARG A 68 -11.28 -17.85 -20.13
N GLN A 69 -10.49 -18.72 -19.51
CA GLN A 69 -10.50 -18.93 -18.06
C GLN A 69 -10.14 -17.63 -17.32
N LEU A 70 -9.00 -17.01 -17.67
CA LEU A 70 -8.59 -15.71 -17.13
C LEU A 70 -9.63 -14.61 -17.40
N ALA A 71 -10.36 -14.66 -18.51
CA ALA A 71 -11.41 -13.68 -18.77
C ALA A 71 -12.63 -13.86 -17.87
N TYR A 72 -12.93 -15.10 -17.46
CA TYR A 72 -14.04 -15.41 -16.57
C TYR A 72 -13.72 -15.00 -15.14
N VAL A 73 -12.58 -15.43 -14.58
CA VAL A 73 -12.13 -15.08 -13.22
C VAL A 73 -12.04 -13.56 -13.06
N ARG A 74 -11.29 -12.89 -13.94
CA ARG A 74 -11.18 -11.42 -13.92
C ARG A 74 -12.52 -10.68 -13.98
N TYR A 75 -13.56 -11.25 -14.59
CA TYR A 75 -14.90 -10.64 -14.57
C TYR A 75 -15.56 -10.73 -13.18
N LEU A 76 -15.32 -11.82 -12.44
CA LEU A 76 -15.76 -12.02 -11.07
C LEU A 76 -15.00 -11.11 -10.10
N GLU A 77 -13.68 -11.08 -10.16
CA GLU A 77 -12.84 -10.12 -9.41
C GLU A 77 -13.22 -8.68 -9.72
N SER A 78 -13.50 -8.36 -10.99
CA SER A 78 -14.04 -7.04 -11.35
C SER A 78 -15.33 -6.70 -10.58
N GLN A 79 -16.22 -7.67 -10.33
CA GLN A 79 -17.39 -7.45 -9.48
C GLN A 79 -16.99 -7.26 -8.01
N GLN A 80 -16.04 -8.03 -7.50
CA GLN A 80 -15.51 -7.94 -6.14
C GLN A 80 -14.85 -6.59 -5.88
N GLN A 81 -13.90 -6.19 -6.71
CA GLN A 81 -13.26 -4.87 -6.70
C GLN A 81 -14.27 -3.72 -6.60
N ARG A 82 -15.35 -3.76 -7.39
CA ARG A 82 -16.38 -2.71 -7.37
C ARG A 82 -17.14 -2.69 -6.05
N VAL A 83 -17.49 -3.87 -5.52
CA VAL A 83 -18.09 -3.99 -4.20
C VAL A 83 -17.15 -3.41 -3.14
N VAL A 84 -15.88 -3.84 -3.11
CA VAL A 84 -14.89 -3.38 -2.13
C VAL A 84 -14.72 -1.86 -2.21
N ASN A 85 -14.38 -1.33 -3.38
CA ASN A 85 -14.14 0.09 -3.57
C ASN A 85 -15.35 0.96 -3.19
N TRP A 86 -16.57 0.49 -3.50
CA TRP A 86 -17.79 1.29 -3.28
C TRP A 86 -18.30 1.19 -1.84
N LEU A 87 -17.61 0.46 -0.96
CA LEU A 87 -17.77 0.61 0.48
C LEU A 87 -17.18 1.94 0.98
N LEU A 88 -16.25 2.58 0.25
CA LEU A 88 -15.78 3.92 0.58
C LEU A 88 -16.83 4.99 0.24
N PRO A 89 -17.07 5.96 1.13
CA PRO A 89 -18.12 6.96 0.94
C PRO A 89 -17.71 8.01 -0.09
N GLY A 90 -18.59 8.32 -1.05
CA GLY A 90 -18.36 9.39 -2.03
C GLY A 90 -18.42 10.82 -1.46
N ALA A 91 -18.72 10.98 -0.16
CA ALA A 91 -18.75 12.27 0.52
C ALA A 91 -17.38 12.76 0.98
N ALA A 92 -16.37 11.88 1.02
CA ALA A 92 -15.02 12.25 1.42
C ALA A 92 -14.38 13.18 0.38
N SER A 93 -13.68 14.21 0.84
CA SER A 93 -12.87 15.05 -0.05
C SER A 93 -11.67 14.27 -0.60
N VAL A 94 -11.04 14.79 -1.65
CA VAL A 94 -9.84 14.18 -2.24
C VAL A 94 -8.71 14.12 -1.21
N LEU A 95 -8.51 15.16 -0.40
CA LEU A 95 -7.51 15.16 0.67
C LEU A 95 -7.88 14.18 1.80
N GLU A 96 -9.16 14.01 2.12
CA GLU A 96 -9.57 13.00 3.11
C GLU A 96 -9.24 11.59 2.65
N THR A 97 -9.46 11.33 1.36
CA THR A 97 -9.10 10.07 0.73
C THR A 97 -7.58 9.90 0.74
N THR A 98 -6.81 10.90 0.31
CA THR A 98 -5.34 10.89 0.39
C THR A 98 -4.84 10.55 1.79
N LEU A 99 -5.34 11.19 2.84
CA LEU A 99 -4.93 10.88 4.22
C LEU A 99 -5.27 9.44 4.63
N GLY A 100 -6.34 8.85 4.09
CA GLY A 100 -6.64 7.43 4.26
C GLY A 100 -5.65 6.50 3.55
N TYR A 101 -5.20 6.88 2.35
CA TYR A 101 -4.16 6.15 1.61
C TYR A 101 -2.82 6.21 2.35
N GLU A 102 -2.39 7.40 2.78
CA GLU A 102 -1.16 7.58 3.56
C GLU A 102 -1.19 6.81 4.88
N GLN A 103 -2.34 6.79 5.56
CA GLN A 103 -2.49 5.96 6.77
C GLN A 103 -2.32 4.47 6.47
N VAL A 104 -2.84 3.99 5.33
CA VAL A 104 -2.62 2.62 4.88
C VAL A 104 -1.15 2.37 4.60
N ALA A 105 -0.50 3.21 3.80
CA ALA A 105 0.92 3.05 3.47
C ALA A 105 1.78 2.94 4.75
N VAL A 106 1.57 3.85 5.71
CA VAL A 106 2.27 3.82 7.00
C VAL A 106 2.00 2.54 7.80
N ASP A 107 0.73 2.24 8.13
CA ASP A 107 0.43 1.16 9.08
C ASP A 107 0.58 -0.24 8.44
N LEU A 108 0.31 -0.37 7.14
CA LEU A 108 0.49 -1.63 6.40
C LEU A 108 1.98 -1.95 6.22
N THR A 109 2.77 -0.99 5.75
CA THR A 109 4.21 -1.20 5.53
C THR A 109 4.94 -1.40 6.85
N ALA A 110 4.55 -0.71 7.93
CA ALA A 110 5.09 -0.95 9.27
C ALA A 110 4.81 -2.37 9.78
N TRP A 111 3.58 -2.87 9.57
CA TRP A 111 3.25 -4.25 9.92
C TRP A 111 4.08 -5.25 9.11
N VAL A 112 4.18 -5.06 7.79
CA VAL A 112 4.96 -5.93 6.92
C VAL A 112 6.44 -5.95 7.32
N ALA A 113 7.05 -4.78 7.58
CA ALA A 113 8.44 -4.68 8.01
C ALA A 113 8.72 -5.44 9.33
N ARG A 114 7.76 -5.45 10.26
CA ARG A 114 7.89 -6.21 11.52
C ARG A 114 7.84 -7.72 11.34
N HIS A 115 7.07 -8.20 10.36
CA HIS A 115 6.79 -9.62 10.15
C HIS A 115 7.58 -10.22 8.97
N GLU A 116 8.33 -9.40 8.23
CA GLU A 116 9.18 -9.83 7.13
C GLU A 116 10.36 -10.71 7.62
N PRO A 117 10.43 -11.99 7.18
CA PRO A 117 11.52 -12.87 7.57
C PRO A 117 12.85 -12.59 6.88
N ASP A 118 12.86 -12.01 5.67
CA ASP A 118 14.08 -11.69 4.94
C ASP A 118 14.65 -10.32 5.38
N PRO A 119 15.87 -10.25 5.96
CA PRO A 119 16.43 -8.99 6.46
C PRO A 119 16.62 -7.91 5.40
N TYR A 120 16.86 -8.28 4.13
CA TYR A 120 17.05 -7.32 3.05
C TYR A 120 15.72 -6.72 2.61
N LEU A 121 14.68 -7.54 2.43
CA LEU A 121 13.33 -7.06 2.14
C LEU A 121 12.79 -6.21 3.29
N LYS A 122 13.03 -6.65 4.54
CA LYS A 122 12.67 -5.90 5.74
C LYS A 122 13.26 -4.49 5.71
N GLN A 123 14.54 -4.36 5.38
CA GLN A 123 15.19 -3.05 5.25
C GLN A 123 14.56 -2.18 4.15
N GLY A 124 14.03 -2.78 3.07
CA GLY A 124 13.25 -2.09 2.05
C GLY A 124 11.95 -1.49 2.59
N TYR A 125 11.17 -2.29 3.32
CA TYR A 125 9.93 -1.81 3.95
C TYR A 125 10.20 -0.77 5.04
N GLU A 126 11.21 -0.98 5.88
CA GLU A 126 11.63 0.00 6.91
C GLU A 126 12.06 1.33 6.31
N PHE A 127 12.68 1.30 5.13
CA PHE A 127 13.07 2.51 4.43
C PHE A 127 11.85 3.25 3.87
N GLY A 128 10.99 2.57 3.10
CA GLY A 128 9.86 3.21 2.43
C GLY A 128 8.83 3.78 3.40
N VAL A 129 8.54 3.08 4.51
CA VAL A 129 7.56 3.55 5.50
C VAL A 129 7.94 4.89 6.14
N LEU A 130 9.23 5.25 6.18
CA LEU A 130 9.67 6.54 6.69
C LEU A 130 9.35 7.70 5.74
N GLU A 131 9.23 7.43 4.44
CA GLU A 131 8.85 8.39 3.40
C GLU A 131 7.32 8.58 3.41
N ASP A 132 6.55 7.48 3.39
CA ASP A 132 5.08 7.52 3.56
C ASP A 132 4.66 8.26 4.83
N PHE A 133 5.43 8.07 5.92
CA PHE A 133 5.19 8.77 7.18
C PHE A 133 5.36 10.30 7.06
N ASP A 134 6.30 10.78 6.24
CA ASP A 134 6.44 12.21 5.96
C ASP A 134 5.33 12.70 5.01
N HIS A 135 4.91 11.89 4.05
CA HIS A 135 3.81 12.24 3.13
C HIS A 135 2.49 12.46 3.87
N LEU A 136 2.16 11.58 4.82
CA LEU A 136 1.03 11.76 5.74
C LEU A 136 1.11 13.13 6.44
N TYR A 137 2.29 13.50 6.92
CA TYR A 137 2.55 14.79 7.55
C TYR A 137 2.38 15.97 6.58
N ARG A 138 2.88 15.89 5.35
CA ARG A 138 2.73 16.94 4.34
C ARG A 138 1.28 17.14 3.94
N TYR A 139 0.55 16.06 3.66
CA TYR A 139 -0.86 16.14 3.29
C TYR A 139 -1.74 16.57 4.45
N ALA A 140 -1.41 16.24 5.71
CA ALA A 140 -2.17 16.70 6.86
C ALA A 140 -2.09 18.23 7.02
N ASN A 141 -0.92 18.81 6.78
CA ASN A 141 -0.73 20.26 6.76
C ASN A 141 -1.47 20.91 5.57
N LEU A 142 -1.41 20.31 4.38
CA LEU A 142 -2.19 20.79 3.24
C LEU A 142 -3.69 20.72 3.52
N TYR A 143 -4.16 19.65 4.17
CA TYR A 143 -5.56 19.44 4.53
C TYR A 143 -6.10 20.51 5.46
N GLU A 144 -5.38 20.88 6.51
CA GLU A 144 -5.82 21.97 7.39
C GLU A 144 -5.83 23.32 6.66
N MET A 145 -4.90 23.57 5.75
CA MET A 145 -4.89 24.80 4.95
C MET A 145 -6.06 24.93 3.97
N VAL A 146 -6.38 23.84 3.25
CA VAL A 146 -7.36 23.84 2.15
C VAL A 146 -8.78 23.61 2.68
N GLU A 147 -8.95 22.57 3.49
CA GLU A 147 -10.27 22.09 3.91
C GLU A 147 -10.68 22.63 5.29
N ARG A 148 -9.76 23.28 6.01
CA ARG A 148 -9.99 23.82 7.37
C ARG A 148 -10.46 22.75 8.36
N ARG A 149 -10.01 21.51 8.14
CA ARG A 149 -10.29 20.33 8.94
C ARG A 149 -8.98 19.68 9.36
N LYS A 150 -9.02 18.93 10.46
CA LYS A 150 -7.84 18.32 11.08
C LYS A 150 -7.75 16.85 10.71
N ALA A 151 -6.54 16.40 10.36
CA ALA A 151 -6.29 15.00 10.00
C ALA A 151 -6.56 14.02 11.15
N ASP A 152 -6.60 14.49 12.40
CA ASP A 152 -6.93 13.69 13.59
C ASP A 152 -8.27 12.96 13.46
N LYS A 153 -9.26 13.54 12.77
CA LYS A 153 -10.53 12.85 12.51
C LYS A 153 -10.40 11.61 11.61
N ILE A 154 -9.34 11.55 10.82
CA ILE A 154 -9.07 10.48 9.87
C ILE A 154 -8.16 9.46 10.53
N VAL A 155 -7.01 9.89 11.05
CA VAL A 155 -6.03 8.97 11.67
C VAL A 155 -6.43 8.52 13.08
N GLN A 156 -7.33 9.26 13.74
CA GLN A 156 -7.92 8.98 15.05
C GLN A 156 -6.92 8.60 16.14
N GLY A 157 -5.75 9.24 16.12
CA GLY A 157 -4.66 8.95 17.05
C GLY A 157 -4.08 7.53 16.96
N LEU A 158 -4.44 6.74 15.94
CA LEU A 158 -3.85 5.42 15.67
C LEU A 158 -2.45 5.58 15.05
N THR A 159 -2.33 6.56 14.14
CA THR A 159 -1.11 6.91 13.43
C THR A 159 -0.72 8.35 13.81
N GLU A 160 0.54 8.57 14.17
CA GLU A 160 1.06 9.91 14.46
C GLU A 160 1.23 10.72 13.17
N VAL A 161 1.21 12.04 13.29
CA VAL A 161 1.39 12.97 12.16
C VAL A 161 2.51 13.94 12.55
N MET A 162 3.72 13.67 12.10
CA MET A 162 4.91 14.49 12.37
C MET A 162 5.95 14.21 11.28
N PRO A 163 7.01 15.03 11.15
CA PRO A 163 7.99 14.82 10.09
C PRO A 163 8.54 13.39 10.06
N GLY A 164 8.60 12.79 8.88
CA GLY A 164 9.24 11.51 8.63
C GLY A 164 10.67 11.68 8.12
N ARG A 165 11.07 10.82 7.18
CA ARG A 165 12.21 11.13 6.32
C ARG A 165 11.78 12.27 5.39
N PRO A 166 12.46 13.43 5.36
CA PRO A 166 11.87 14.60 4.70
C PRO A 166 11.70 14.44 3.17
N THR A 167 10.51 14.76 2.65
CA THR A 167 10.16 14.67 1.21
C THR A 167 11.18 15.31 0.28
N VAL A 168 11.75 16.46 0.66
CA VAL A 168 12.79 17.15 -0.11
C VAL A 168 13.99 16.25 -0.46
N VAL A 169 14.36 15.30 0.41
CA VAL A 169 15.51 14.41 0.17
C VAL A 169 15.13 13.03 -0.38
N GLU A 170 13.86 12.80 -0.70
CA GLU A 170 13.37 11.50 -1.19
C GLU A 170 13.69 11.26 -2.65
N HIS A 171 13.66 12.30 -3.48
CA HIS A 171 13.98 12.13 -4.90
C HIS A 171 15.42 11.66 -5.11
N ARG A 172 15.57 10.53 -5.78
CA ARG A 172 16.89 10.05 -6.19
C ARG A 172 16.92 9.58 -7.63
N HIS A 173 18.13 9.26 -8.08
CA HIS A 173 18.29 8.78 -9.45
C HIS A 173 17.59 7.42 -9.57
N PRO A 174 16.74 7.17 -10.60
CA PRO A 174 15.93 5.95 -10.69
C PRO A 174 16.74 4.63 -10.66
N PHE A 175 18.02 4.66 -11.04
CA PHE A 175 18.90 3.48 -10.92
C PHE A 175 19.16 3.06 -9.48
N ASP A 176 19.11 3.99 -8.54
CA ASP A 176 19.29 3.75 -7.11
C ASP A 176 17.95 3.43 -6.43
N GLU A 177 16.87 3.19 -7.19
CA GLU A 177 15.60 2.67 -6.68
C GLU A 177 15.48 1.16 -6.83
N VAL A 178 16.04 0.59 -7.89
CA VAL A 178 16.03 -0.86 -8.14
C VAL A 178 16.74 -1.62 -7.01
N ARG A 179 16.09 -2.66 -6.49
CA ARG A 179 16.55 -3.54 -5.41
C ARG A 179 17.02 -4.89 -5.96
N THR A 180 17.72 -5.65 -5.11
CA THR A 180 17.97 -7.07 -5.36
C THR A 180 16.66 -7.85 -5.19
N PRO A 181 16.19 -8.60 -6.20
CA PRO A 181 15.00 -9.43 -6.03
C PRO A 181 15.26 -10.58 -5.04
N TYR A 182 14.21 -11.05 -4.37
CA TYR A 182 14.31 -12.31 -3.62
C TYR A 182 14.60 -13.48 -4.57
N ASP A 183 15.14 -14.59 -4.06
CA ASP A 183 15.25 -15.84 -4.83
C ASP A 183 13.99 -16.68 -4.66
N ARG A 184 13.20 -16.79 -5.74
CA ARG A 184 11.91 -17.51 -5.78
C ARG A 184 11.95 -18.95 -5.25
N ASN A 185 13.11 -19.59 -5.26
CA ASN A 185 13.28 -21.00 -4.87
C ASN A 185 13.61 -21.18 -3.39
N THR A 186 14.11 -20.13 -2.73
CA THR A 186 14.62 -20.20 -1.35
C THR A 186 13.95 -19.21 -0.41
N VAL A 187 13.29 -18.17 -0.94
CA VAL A 187 12.57 -17.18 -0.15
C VAL A 187 11.42 -17.84 0.64
N ASP A 188 11.17 -17.33 1.85
CA ASP A 188 9.97 -17.70 2.60
C ASP A 188 8.71 -17.25 1.83
N PRO A 189 7.68 -18.11 1.67
CA PRO A 189 6.46 -17.74 0.98
C PRO A 189 5.80 -16.46 1.52
N ARG A 190 5.98 -16.13 2.81
CA ARG A 190 5.49 -14.87 3.40
C ARG A 190 6.05 -13.64 2.70
N SER A 191 7.34 -13.65 2.37
CA SER A 191 7.99 -12.53 1.69
C SER A 191 7.38 -12.25 0.32
N LYS A 192 6.89 -13.28 -0.39
CA LYS A 192 6.16 -13.11 -1.66
C LYS A 192 4.83 -12.38 -1.44
N LEU A 193 4.08 -12.77 -0.41
CA LEU A 193 2.81 -12.13 -0.06
C LEU A 193 3.02 -10.68 0.41
N HIS A 194 4.05 -10.43 1.21
CA HIS A 194 4.43 -9.09 1.65
C HIS A 194 4.79 -8.19 0.47
N ALA A 195 5.68 -8.64 -0.41
CA ALA A 195 6.11 -7.87 -1.57
C ALA A 195 4.93 -7.55 -2.51
N LEU A 196 4.09 -8.55 -2.80
CA LEU A 196 2.91 -8.35 -3.64
C LEU A 196 1.90 -7.40 -2.99
N THR A 197 1.67 -7.51 -1.68
CA THR A 197 0.73 -6.67 -0.93
C THR A 197 1.17 -5.21 -0.93
N ILE A 198 2.44 -4.92 -0.62
CA ILE A 198 2.96 -3.55 -0.61
C ILE A 198 2.99 -2.98 -2.02
N LEU A 199 3.49 -3.73 -3.02
CA LEU A 199 3.47 -3.28 -4.41
C LEU A 199 2.05 -2.88 -4.87
N SER A 200 1.05 -3.70 -4.55
CA SER A 200 -0.35 -3.45 -4.91
C SER A 200 -0.90 -2.17 -4.26
N ALA A 201 -0.57 -1.96 -2.98
CA ALA A 201 -0.98 -0.77 -2.24
C ALA A 201 -0.33 0.51 -2.83
N GLU A 202 0.98 0.50 -3.04
CA GLU A 202 1.74 1.63 -3.58
C GLU A 202 1.33 1.98 -5.01
N GLN A 203 1.12 0.97 -5.85
CA GLN A 203 0.64 1.19 -7.22
C GLN A 203 -0.74 1.89 -7.23
N GLN A 204 -1.60 1.57 -6.26
CA GLN A 204 -2.89 2.22 -6.11
C GLN A 204 -2.74 3.69 -5.69
N VAL A 205 -1.84 4.00 -4.74
CA VAL A 205 -1.53 5.37 -4.29
C VAL A 205 -1.04 6.21 -5.47
N MET A 206 -0.03 5.71 -6.19
CA MET A 206 0.54 6.36 -7.37
C MET A 206 -0.54 6.72 -8.40
N PHE A 207 -1.38 5.76 -8.79
CA PHE A 207 -2.46 6.02 -9.75
C PHE A 207 -3.49 7.02 -9.23
N TYR A 208 -3.81 6.98 -7.94
CA TYR A 208 -4.74 7.94 -7.35
C TYR A 208 -4.17 9.37 -7.48
N TYR A 209 -2.92 9.60 -7.09
CA TYR A 209 -2.29 10.93 -7.12
C TYR A 209 -2.15 11.48 -8.54
N MET A 210 -1.77 10.63 -9.49
CA MET A 210 -1.70 11.00 -10.92
C MET A 210 -3.03 11.54 -11.47
N ASN A 211 -4.17 11.02 -10.98
CA ASN A 211 -5.49 11.37 -11.49
C ASN A 211 -6.17 12.51 -10.71
N VAL A 212 -5.87 12.66 -9.41
CA VAL A 212 -6.52 13.67 -8.56
C VAL A 212 -5.72 14.96 -8.42
N GLY A 213 -4.39 14.91 -8.49
CA GLY A 213 -3.53 16.10 -8.42
C GLY A 213 -3.91 17.19 -9.44
N PRO A 214 -4.19 16.84 -10.72
CA PRO A 214 -4.66 17.80 -11.72
C PRO A 214 -6.06 18.38 -11.49
N GLN A 215 -6.82 17.93 -10.49
CA GLN A 215 -8.18 18.41 -10.22
C GLN A 215 -8.22 19.62 -9.28
N TYR A 216 -7.14 19.88 -8.52
CA TYR A 216 -7.09 21.02 -7.60
C TYR A 216 -6.99 22.36 -8.33
N MET A 217 -7.65 23.37 -7.76
CA MET A 217 -7.55 24.76 -8.18
C MET A 217 -6.41 25.48 -7.46
N GLU A 218 -6.14 25.10 -6.22
CA GLU A 218 -5.09 25.62 -5.36
C GLU A 218 -3.71 25.21 -5.92
N PRO A 219 -2.86 26.17 -6.36
CA PRO A 219 -1.59 25.83 -6.99
C PRO A 219 -0.68 24.98 -6.11
N ILE A 220 -0.63 25.28 -4.80
CA ILE A 220 0.22 24.53 -3.86
C ILE A 220 -0.23 23.08 -3.70
N ALA A 221 -1.54 22.81 -3.74
CA ALA A 221 -2.05 21.44 -3.67
C ALA A 221 -1.62 20.66 -4.91
N ARG A 222 -1.83 21.22 -6.11
CA ARG A 222 -1.39 20.60 -7.37
C ARG A 222 0.10 20.29 -7.37
N GLN A 223 0.91 21.22 -6.86
CA GLN A 223 2.36 21.09 -6.80
C GLN A 223 2.81 20.01 -5.81
N LEU A 224 2.15 19.90 -4.64
CA LEU A 224 2.45 18.84 -3.69
C LEU A 224 2.12 17.45 -4.25
N TYR A 225 0.95 17.29 -4.87
CA TYR A 225 0.60 16.04 -5.56
C TYR A 225 1.56 15.74 -6.71
N GLN A 226 2.07 16.75 -7.42
CA GLN A 226 3.06 16.53 -8.49
C GLN A 226 4.39 15.99 -7.94
N GLU A 227 4.87 16.53 -6.82
CA GLU A 227 6.10 16.09 -6.17
C GLU A 227 5.96 14.67 -5.61
N ILE A 228 4.98 14.46 -4.73
CA ILE A 228 4.79 13.18 -4.04
C ILE A 228 4.39 12.09 -5.03
N SER A 229 3.53 12.36 -6.02
CA SER A 229 3.20 11.36 -7.06
C SER A 229 4.42 10.86 -7.83
N LEU A 230 5.49 11.65 -7.94
CA LEU A 230 6.73 11.19 -8.57
C LEU A 230 7.53 10.28 -7.63
N ILE A 231 7.47 10.52 -6.32
CA ILE A 231 8.03 9.61 -5.31
C ILE A 231 7.24 8.30 -5.25
N GLU A 232 5.91 8.31 -5.38
CA GLU A 232 5.15 7.05 -5.44
C GLU A 232 5.56 6.17 -6.61
N GLN A 233 5.97 6.78 -7.73
CA GLN A 233 6.57 6.04 -8.84
C GLN A 233 7.93 5.44 -8.47
N GLU A 234 8.74 6.12 -7.65
CA GLU A 234 9.99 5.60 -7.08
C GLU A 234 9.69 4.43 -6.12
N HIS A 235 8.66 4.53 -5.26
CA HIS A 235 8.18 3.44 -4.39
C HIS A 235 7.74 2.21 -5.19
N VAL A 236 6.94 2.40 -6.25
CA VAL A 236 6.54 1.28 -7.13
C VAL A 236 7.76 0.60 -7.74
N THR A 237 8.74 1.35 -8.25
CA THR A 237 9.99 0.78 -8.77
C THR A 237 10.79 0.04 -7.69
N HIS A 238 10.82 0.56 -6.47
CA HIS A 238 11.45 -0.12 -5.34
C HIS A 238 10.78 -1.48 -5.10
N TYR A 239 9.48 -1.51 -4.83
CA TYR A 239 8.79 -2.73 -4.41
C TYR A 239 8.61 -3.74 -5.53
N GLU A 240 8.38 -3.30 -6.77
CA GLU A 240 8.27 -4.24 -7.91
C GLU A 240 9.59 -4.97 -8.18
N SER A 241 10.72 -4.31 -7.93
CA SER A 241 12.05 -4.90 -8.12
C SER A 241 12.44 -5.93 -7.06
N LEU A 242 11.72 -5.98 -5.93
CA LEU A 242 11.88 -7.05 -4.94
C LEU A 242 11.33 -8.39 -5.45
N LEU A 243 10.35 -8.37 -6.36
CA LEU A 243 9.78 -9.57 -6.96
C LEU A 243 10.79 -10.27 -7.88
N ASP A 244 10.90 -11.59 -7.78
CA ASP A 244 11.83 -12.36 -8.60
C ASP A 244 11.41 -12.34 -10.10
N PRO A 245 12.27 -11.80 -10.99
CA PRO A 245 11.95 -11.71 -12.41
C PRO A 245 11.91 -13.07 -13.11
N GLY A 246 12.48 -14.10 -12.49
CA GLY A 246 12.46 -15.49 -12.93
C GLY A 246 11.14 -16.19 -12.67
N GLU A 247 10.23 -15.67 -11.84
CA GLU A 247 8.88 -16.21 -11.68
C GLU A 247 8.10 -16.17 -13.01
N ASN A 248 7.48 -17.30 -13.35
CA ASN A 248 6.65 -17.43 -14.53
C ASN A 248 5.19 -17.04 -14.26
N TRP A 249 4.39 -16.98 -15.30
CA TRP A 249 3.01 -16.53 -15.20
C TRP A 249 2.11 -17.41 -14.34
N TRP A 250 2.38 -18.71 -14.24
CA TRP A 250 1.53 -19.65 -13.50
C TRP A 250 1.76 -19.54 -12.00
N GLU A 251 3.01 -19.44 -11.56
CA GLU A 251 3.33 -19.26 -10.15
C GLU A 251 2.95 -17.85 -9.66
N ARG A 252 3.06 -16.84 -10.53
CA ARG A 252 2.53 -15.50 -10.23
C ARG A 252 1.02 -15.55 -10.07
N LEU A 253 0.28 -16.13 -11.02
CA LEU A 253 -1.18 -16.28 -10.90
C LEU A 253 -1.54 -16.95 -9.57
N LEU A 254 -0.95 -18.10 -9.25
CA LEU A 254 -1.21 -18.77 -7.97
C LEU A 254 -0.92 -17.87 -6.76
N THR A 255 0.20 -17.14 -6.78
CA THR A 255 0.57 -16.24 -5.68
C THR A 255 -0.44 -15.11 -5.49
N HIS A 256 -1.02 -14.57 -6.58
CA HIS A 256 -2.04 -13.52 -6.49
C HIS A 256 -3.31 -14.05 -5.83
N GLU A 257 -3.87 -15.16 -6.33
CA GLU A 257 -5.07 -15.78 -5.75
C GLU A 257 -4.86 -16.18 -4.27
N TYR A 258 -3.64 -16.65 -3.94
CA TYR A 258 -3.29 -17.02 -2.57
C TYR A 258 -3.16 -15.80 -1.67
N ASN A 259 -2.65 -14.68 -2.18
CA ASN A 259 -2.56 -13.41 -1.47
C ASN A 259 -3.96 -12.85 -1.17
N GLU A 260 -4.89 -12.92 -2.13
CA GLU A 260 -6.28 -12.52 -1.93
C GLU A 260 -6.98 -13.39 -0.88
N CYS A 261 -6.81 -14.72 -0.95
CA CYS A 261 -7.26 -15.62 0.11
C CYS A 261 -6.70 -15.25 1.49
N TRP A 262 -5.40 -14.95 1.56
CA TRP A 262 -4.73 -14.57 2.81
C TRP A 262 -5.31 -13.28 3.40
N LEU A 263 -5.48 -12.25 2.60
CA LEU A 263 -5.93 -10.94 3.07
C LEU A 263 -7.42 -10.92 3.39
N TYR A 264 -8.27 -11.53 2.57
CA TYR A 264 -9.70 -11.68 2.91
C TYR A 264 -9.89 -12.50 4.19
N TYR A 265 -9.14 -13.59 4.37
CA TYR A 265 -9.15 -14.33 5.62
C TYR A 265 -8.70 -13.44 6.79
N SER A 266 -7.58 -12.73 6.63
CA SER A 266 -7.01 -11.87 7.66
C SER A 266 -7.99 -10.81 8.14
N PHE A 267 -8.64 -10.11 7.20
CA PHE A 267 -9.56 -9.03 7.49
C PHE A 267 -10.92 -9.53 7.99
N MET A 268 -11.41 -10.67 7.49
CA MET A 268 -12.61 -11.31 8.05
C MET A 268 -12.46 -11.67 9.53
N GLN A 269 -11.27 -12.07 9.99
CA GLN A 269 -11.03 -12.42 11.41
C GLN A 269 -11.13 -11.21 12.35
N GLN A 270 -10.95 -9.99 11.83
CA GLN A 270 -10.74 -8.79 12.63
C GLN A 270 -11.80 -7.71 12.40
N GLU A 271 -12.60 -7.84 11.35
CA GLU A 271 -13.61 -6.84 10.99
C GLU A 271 -14.71 -6.75 12.05
N SER A 272 -14.90 -5.53 12.57
CA SER A 272 -15.84 -5.23 13.64
C SER A 272 -17.24 -4.94 13.11
N ASP A 273 -17.36 -4.42 11.88
CA ASP A 273 -18.65 -4.22 11.21
C ASP A 273 -19.14 -5.56 10.60
N PRO A 274 -20.25 -6.14 11.10
CA PRO A 274 -20.74 -7.43 10.60
C PRO A 274 -21.11 -7.42 9.11
N ARG A 275 -21.51 -6.26 8.57
CA ARG A 275 -21.87 -6.11 7.15
C ARG A 275 -20.63 -6.19 6.27
N ILE A 276 -19.55 -5.51 6.68
CA ILE A 276 -18.28 -5.52 5.96
C ILE A 276 -17.60 -6.89 6.10
N ARG A 277 -17.67 -7.49 7.29
CA ARG A 277 -17.17 -8.85 7.52
C ARG A 277 -17.84 -9.87 6.60
N ALA A 278 -19.14 -9.74 6.34
CA ALA A 278 -19.85 -10.62 5.41
C ALA A 278 -19.38 -10.47 3.96
N VAL A 279 -18.91 -9.28 3.56
CA VAL A 279 -18.27 -9.07 2.25
C VAL A 279 -16.92 -9.81 2.19
N TRP A 280 -16.08 -9.67 3.23
CA TRP A 280 -14.81 -10.39 3.33
C TRP A 280 -14.99 -11.91 3.30
N GLU A 281 -15.97 -12.43 4.04
CA GLU A 281 -16.30 -13.86 4.05
C GLU A 281 -16.77 -14.33 2.67
N LEU A 282 -17.64 -13.57 2.01
CA LEU A 282 -18.14 -13.90 0.68
C LEU A 282 -17.02 -13.94 -0.36
N HIS A 283 -16.16 -12.92 -0.37
CA HIS A 283 -15.06 -12.83 -1.32
C HIS A 283 -14.01 -13.89 -1.04
N LEU A 284 -13.66 -14.18 0.22
CA LEU A 284 -12.83 -15.34 0.55
C LEU A 284 -13.39 -16.64 -0.05
N GLN A 285 -14.70 -16.88 0.07
CA GLN A 285 -15.32 -18.07 -0.52
C GLN A 285 -15.25 -18.09 -2.06
N MET A 286 -15.25 -16.92 -2.71
CA MET A 286 -15.07 -16.81 -4.16
C MET A 286 -13.62 -17.07 -4.57
N GLU A 287 -12.66 -16.44 -3.88
CA GLU A 287 -11.22 -16.60 -4.12
C GLU A 287 -10.72 -18.02 -3.94
N LEU A 288 -11.30 -18.77 -3.00
CA LEU A 288 -10.97 -20.19 -2.86
C LEU A 288 -11.19 -20.96 -4.15
N ALA A 289 -12.19 -20.62 -4.96
CA ALA A 289 -12.40 -21.27 -6.26
C ALA A 289 -11.40 -20.79 -7.32
N HIS A 290 -11.01 -19.51 -7.29
CA HIS A 290 -10.02 -18.94 -8.18
C HIS A 290 -8.63 -19.55 -7.93
N LEU A 291 -8.25 -19.68 -6.67
CA LEU A 291 -7.02 -20.36 -6.25
C LEU A 291 -6.97 -21.82 -6.74
N GLN A 292 -8.07 -22.56 -6.65
CA GLN A 292 -8.12 -23.94 -7.18
C GLN A 292 -7.91 -23.99 -8.69
N GLN A 293 -8.45 -23.01 -9.43
CA GLN A 293 -8.23 -22.91 -10.86
C GLN A 293 -6.78 -22.56 -11.19
N ALA A 294 -6.17 -21.61 -10.47
CA ALA A 294 -4.76 -21.27 -10.63
C ALA A 294 -3.84 -22.45 -10.30
N ALA A 295 -4.14 -23.21 -9.25
CA ALA A 295 -3.43 -24.44 -8.90
C ALA A 295 -3.50 -25.50 -10.01
N GLU A 296 -4.67 -25.70 -10.63
CA GLU A 296 -4.81 -26.62 -11.77
C GLU A 296 -4.01 -26.14 -12.99
N LEU A 297 -4.04 -24.84 -13.28
CA LEU A 297 -3.24 -24.27 -14.38
C LEU A 297 -1.74 -24.44 -14.13
N LEU A 298 -1.27 -24.23 -12.90
CA LEU A 298 0.12 -24.50 -12.51
C LEU A 298 0.48 -25.97 -12.75
N ARG A 299 -0.28 -26.92 -12.18
CA ARG A 299 -0.01 -28.35 -12.37
C ARG A 299 0.05 -28.74 -13.86
N ARG A 300 -0.87 -28.20 -14.65
CA ARG A 300 -0.99 -28.55 -16.07
C ARG A 300 0.14 -27.98 -16.93
N HIS A 301 0.53 -26.73 -16.70
CA HIS A 301 1.42 -26.00 -17.61
C HIS A 301 2.85 -25.87 -17.10
N ASP A 302 3.05 -25.97 -15.79
CA ASP A 302 4.35 -25.87 -15.13
C ASP A 302 4.80 -27.22 -14.56
N GLY A 303 3.87 -28.02 -14.05
CA GLY A 303 4.13 -29.37 -13.55
C GLY A 303 4.51 -29.46 -12.07
N ARG A 304 4.68 -28.30 -11.39
CA ARG A 304 4.81 -28.22 -9.93
C ARG A 304 3.45 -28.29 -9.23
N GLU A 305 3.46 -28.76 -8.00
CA GLU A 305 2.34 -28.65 -7.07
C GLU A 305 2.26 -27.23 -6.46
N PRO A 306 1.06 -26.71 -6.17
CA PRO A 306 0.91 -25.34 -5.64
C PRO A 306 1.64 -25.14 -4.31
N GLU A 307 1.72 -26.16 -3.47
CA GLU A 307 2.46 -26.12 -2.20
C GLU A 307 3.97 -25.93 -2.36
N GLU A 308 4.54 -26.19 -3.55
CA GLU A 308 5.93 -25.85 -3.88
C GLU A 308 6.13 -24.33 -4.06
N ILE A 309 5.05 -23.57 -4.29
CA ILE A 309 5.09 -22.13 -4.47
C ILE A 309 4.78 -21.39 -3.17
N VAL A 310 3.68 -21.78 -2.51
CA VAL A 310 3.11 -21.08 -1.34
C VAL A 310 3.37 -21.78 0.00
N GLY A 311 4.02 -22.95 -0.03
CA GLY A 311 4.30 -23.76 1.15
C GLY A 311 3.17 -24.71 1.56
N ASN A 312 3.46 -25.58 2.52
CA ASN A 312 2.55 -26.64 2.99
C ASN A 312 1.84 -26.31 4.32
N ALA A 313 2.16 -25.17 4.95
CA ALA A 313 1.64 -24.86 6.28
C ALA A 313 0.19 -24.33 6.27
N GLY A 314 -0.32 -23.92 5.11
CA GLY A 314 -1.51 -23.10 4.99
C GLY A 314 -1.17 -21.60 5.10
N LEU A 315 -2.19 -20.76 5.33
CA LEU A 315 -1.99 -19.32 5.44
C LEU A 315 -1.01 -18.98 6.57
N PRO A 316 -0.13 -17.97 6.38
CA PRO A 316 0.68 -17.45 7.47
C PRO A 316 -0.19 -16.71 8.50
N GLU A 317 0.46 -16.07 9.47
CA GLU A 317 -0.26 -15.27 10.46
C GLU A 317 -1.12 -14.19 9.78
N PRO A 318 -2.36 -13.97 10.27
CA PRO A 318 -3.23 -12.95 9.72
C PRO A 318 -2.60 -11.56 9.75
N LEU A 319 -2.69 -10.83 8.63
CA LEU A 319 -2.31 -9.42 8.59
C LEU A 319 -3.28 -8.59 9.44
N THR A 320 -2.75 -7.79 10.38
CA THR A 320 -3.55 -6.94 11.27
C THR A 320 -3.22 -5.48 11.06
N PHE A 321 -4.24 -4.64 10.90
CA PHE A 321 -4.06 -3.21 11.12
C PHE A 321 -4.05 -2.93 12.62
N GLU A 322 -2.95 -2.37 13.10
CA GLU A 322 -2.72 -2.03 14.50
C GLU A 322 -1.80 -0.80 14.61
N PRO A 323 -1.83 -0.04 15.71
CA PRO A 323 -0.94 1.10 15.88
C PRO A 323 0.53 0.67 15.91
N ASN A 324 1.36 1.28 15.05
CA ASN A 324 2.80 0.97 14.93
C ASN A 324 3.73 2.03 15.54
N LYS A 325 3.22 2.91 16.41
CA LYS A 325 3.91 4.12 16.87
C LYS A 325 5.31 3.87 17.46
N GLU A 326 5.45 2.91 18.37
CA GLU A 326 6.75 2.62 18.99
C GLU A 326 7.79 2.20 17.94
N TYR A 327 7.38 1.34 17.00
CA TYR A 327 8.24 0.86 15.93
C TYR A 327 8.63 2.00 14.96
N LEU A 328 7.67 2.79 14.50
CA LEU A 328 7.93 3.94 13.62
C LEU A 328 8.86 4.97 14.28
N ARG A 329 8.64 5.26 15.56
CA ARG A 329 9.52 6.17 16.33
C ARG A 329 10.93 5.62 16.48
N HIS A 330 11.08 4.30 16.64
CA HIS A 330 12.39 3.65 16.64
C HIS A 330 13.09 3.80 15.28
N LEU A 331 12.37 3.57 14.18
CA LEU A 331 12.91 3.76 12.83
C LEU A 331 13.32 5.22 12.59
N LEU A 332 12.49 6.19 12.95
CA LEU A 332 12.84 7.62 12.86
C LEU A 332 14.10 7.96 13.66
N ALA A 333 14.27 7.40 14.86
CA ALA A 333 15.44 7.64 15.70
C ALA A 333 16.73 7.05 15.13
N THR A 334 16.65 6.04 14.26
CA THR A 334 17.80 5.22 13.87
C THR A 334 18.11 5.25 12.37
N GLN A 335 17.13 5.58 11.52
CA GLN A 335 17.20 5.38 10.07
C GLN A 335 16.75 6.58 9.23
N VAL A 336 16.30 7.70 9.82
CA VAL A 336 15.78 8.87 9.08
C VAL A 336 16.79 9.48 8.08
N ASP A 337 18.09 9.33 8.33
CA ASP A 337 19.19 9.82 7.51
C ASP A 337 19.73 8.77 6.53
N LEU A 338 19.08 7.61 6.41
CA LEU A 338 19.39 6.66 5.33
C LEU A 338 18.98 7.22 3.97
N ASN A 339 19.71 6.78 2.96
CA ASN A 339 19.52 7.02 1.54
C ASN A 339 19.89 5.74 0.76
N LYS A 340 19.64 5.69 -0.54
CA LYS A 340 19.94 4.53 -1.40
C LYS A 340 21.15 4.79 -2.30
N ILE A 341 21.95 3.76 -2.58
CA ILE A 341 22.97 3.75 -3.65
C ILE A 341 23.09 2.36 -4.26
N GLY A 342 22.95 2.25 -5.58
CA GLY A 342 22.70 0.97 -6.24
C GLY A 342 21.58 0.23 -5.52
N GLU A 343 21.76 -1.06 -5.26
CA GLU A 343 20.81 -1.91 -4.53
C GLU A 343 20.91 -1.78 -2.98
N GLY A 344 21.79 -0.91 -2.47
CA GLY A 344 22.08 -0.78 -1.03
C GLY A 344 21.59 0.53 -0.40
N TYR A 345 21.98 0.72 0.87
CA TYR A 345 21.66 1.90 1.69
C TYR A 345 22.92 2.57 2.23
N VAL A 346 22.93 3.91 2.28
CA VAL A 346 24.02 4.75 2.77
C VAL A 346 23.49 5.95 3.54
N ARG A 347 24.30 6.54 4.43
CA ARG A 347 23.93 7.78 5.15
C ARG A 347 24.52 9.03 4.52
N GLU A 348 25.71 8.89 3.93
CA GLU A 348 26.39 10.01 3.30
C GLU A 348 25.84 10.23 1.89
N ALA A 349 25.52 11.50 1.59
CA ALA A 349 25.13 11.89 0.24
C ALA A 349 26.26 11.59 -0.75
N HIS A 350 25.92 10.93 -1.86
CA HIS A 350 26.85 10.64 -2.94
C HIS A 350 26.58 11.54 -4.15
N GLU A 351 27.58 11.70 -5.02
CA GLU A 351 27.55 12.63 -6.17
C GLU A 351 26.29 12.49 -7.04
N ARG A 352 25.83 11.26 -7.29
CA ARG A 352 24.61 11.03 -8.08
C ARG A 352 23.34 11.54 -7.40
N PHE A 353 23.22 11.35 -6.08
CA PHE A 353 22.11 11.87 -5.30
C PHE A 353 22.16 13.41 -5.26
N GLU A 354 23.31 14.01 -4.97
CA GLU A 354 23.48 15.47 -4.97
C GLU A 354 23.15 16.09 -6.33
N SER A 355 23.57 15.44 -7.42
CA SER A 355 23.27 15.87 -8.78
C SER A 355 21.77 15.80 -9.09
N MET A 356 21.08 14.74 -8.67
CA MET A 356 19.63 14.60 -8.83
C MET A 356 18.89 15.69 -8.06
N GLN A 357 19.27 15.88 -6.79
CA GLN A 357 18.70 16.89 -5.91
C GLN A 357 18.86 18.30 -6.52
N GLN A 358 20.06 18.64 -6.99
CA GLN A 358 20.30 19.92 -7.66
C GLN A 358 19.49 20.10 -8.95
N GLN A 359 19.34 19.04 -9.76
CA GLN A 359 18.59 19.11 -11.02
C GLN A 359 17.09 19.31 -10.81
N LEU A 360 16.49 18.61 -9.84
CA LEU A 360 15.07 18.70 -9.56
C LEU A 360 14.69 19.99 -8.85
N HIS A 361 15.47 20.37 -7.84
CA HIS A 361 15.14 21.51 -6.98
C HIS A 361 15.63 22.83 -7.56
N ASP A 362 16.72 22.84 -8.33
CA ASP A 362 17.35 24.05 -8.89
C ASP A 362 17.58 25.15 -7.83
N GLY A 363 17.98 24.74 -6.61
CA GLY A 363 18.14 25.63 -5.46
C GLY A 363 16.85 26.25 -4.92
N GLN A 364 15.69 25.86 -5.44
CA GLN A 364 14.37 26.25 -4.93
C GLN A 364 13.91 25.30 -3.84
N LYS A 365 13.10 25.84 -2.92
CA LYS A 365 12.40 25.03 -1.92
C LYS A 365 11.27 24.25 -2.61
N PRO A 366 11.17 22.92 -2.45
CA PRO A 366 10.13 22.14 -3.12
C PRO A 366 8.74 22.35 -2.50
N PRO A 367 7.66 21.97 -3.19
CA PRO A 367 6.28 22.12 -2.70
C PRO A 367 6.03 21.56 -1.30
N SER A 368 6.57 20.39 -0.97
CA SER A 368 6.50 19.73 0.34
C SER A 368 6.99 20.60 1.49
N GLU A 369 8.04 21.37 1.24
CA GLU A 369 8.61 22.31 2.19
C GLU A 369 7.89 23.67 2.19
N GLN A 370 7.33 24.09 1.04
CA GLN A 370 6.51 25.31 0.93
C GLN A 370 5.18 25.15 1.67
N VAL A 371 4.55 23.96 1.60
CA VAL A 371 3.31 23.64 2.32
C VAL A 371 3.46 23.89 3.83
N ILE A 372 4.59 23.46 4.40
CA ILE A 372 4.87 23.66 5.83
C ILE A 372 5.11 25.12 6.16
N ASP A 373 5.88 25.86 5.34
CA ASP A 373 6.09 27.29 5.56
C ASP A 373 4.79 28.07 5.47
N MET A 374 3.94 27.77 4.48
CA MET A 374 2.62 28.39 4.33
C MET A 374 1.71 28.05 5.50
N HIS A 375 1.78 26.83 6.04
CA HIS A 375 1.04 26.45 7.23
C HIS A 375 1.47 27.28 8.43
N ARG A 376 2.78 27.36 8.71
CA ARG A 376 3.34 28.18 9.79
C ARG A 376 2.97 29.66 9.65
N GLU A 377 2.99 30.21 8.44
CA GLU A 377 2.59 31.61 8.19
C GLU A 377 1.10 31.84 8.52
N ARG A 378 0.23 30.88 8.18
CA ARG A 378 -1.22 31.01 8.33
C ARG A 378 -1.73 30.68 9.73
N PHE A 379 -1.11 29.73 10.40
CA PHE A 379 -1.60 29.14 11.66
C PHE A 379 -0.64 29.34 12.84
N GLY A 380 0.55 29.91 12.61
CA GLY A 380 1.55 30.19 13.65
C GLY A 380 2.52 29.03 13.93
N ASP A 381 2.16 27.81 13.54
CA ASP A 381 3.02 26.62 13.60
C ASP A 381 2.57 25.61 12.52
N GLU A 382 3.27 24.49 12.39
CA GLU A 382 2.86 23.35 11.56
C GLU A 382 1.88 22.41 12.30
N TYR A 383 1.01 21.74 11.55
CA TYR A 383 0.09 20.74 12.10
C TYR A 383 0.84 19.45 12.45
N ARG A 384 0.69 19.01 13.70
CA ARG A 384 1.28 17.77 14.22
C ARG A 384 0.33 17.02 15.15
N ILE A 385 0.49 15.70 15.22
CA ILE A 385 -0.10 14.79 16.20
C ILE A 385 1.03 13.92 16.76
N GLU A 386 1.54 14.27 17.94
CA GLU A 386 2.63 13.58 18.65
C GLU A 386 2.12 13.04 19.99
N THR A 387 1.49 11.87 19.97
CA THR A 387 0.85 11.25 21.15
C THR A 387 1.84 10.57 22.10
N GLU A 388 2.97 10.07 21.62
CA GLU A 388 3.97 9.31 22.38
C GLU A 388 5.19 10.17 22.78
N GLY A 389 4.96 11.49 22.92
CA GLY A 389 5.97 12.46 23.33
C GLY A 389 6.73 13.11 22.16
N PRO A 390 7.77 13.91 22.44
CA PRO A 390 8.43 14.77 21.45
C PRO A 390 9.08 13.96 20.34
N HIS A 391 9.11 14.50 19.12
CA HIS A 391 9.76 13.86 17.97
C HIS A 391 11.13 13.20 18.32
N PRO A 392 11.38 11.94 17.90
CA PRO A 392 12.60 11.20 18.26
C PRO A 392 13.90 11.87 17.82
N VAL A 393 13.87 12.50 16.64
CA VAL A 393 15.00 13.26 16.07
C VAL A 393 14.94 14.70 16.57
N GLU A 394 15.98 15.14 17.28
CA GLU A 394 16.01 16.46 17.95
C GLU A 394 15.84 17.63 16.97
N SER A 395 16.48 17.57 15.80
CA SER A 395 16.39 18.62 14.78
C SER A 395 14.99 18.76 14.15
N LEU A 396 14.15 17.74 14.27
CA LEU A 396 12.79 17.70 13.72
C LEU A 396 11.71 17.94 14.79
N ARG A 397 12.08 18.21 16.05
CA ARG A 397 11.11 18.59 17.10
C ARG A 397 10.45 19.92 16.77
N ALA A 398 9.18 20.06 17.16
CA ALA A 398 8.45 21.31 17.07
C ALA A 398 9.25 22.44 17.73
N ARG A 399 9.32 23.60 17.06
CA ARG A 399 10.08 24.76 17.53
C ARG A 399 9.26 25.52 18.57
N GLY A 400 9.07 24.94 19.76
CA GLY A 400 8.61 25.65 20.95
C GLY A 400 7.39 26.56 20.76
N GLY A 401 6.28 26.03 20.25
CA GLY A 401 4.95 26.61 20.38
C GLY A 401 4.12 25.73 21.31
N SER A 402 4.03 26.07 22.59
CA SER A 402 3.15 25.36 23.52
C SER A 402 1.69 25.58 23.13
N HIS A 403 0.97 24.55 22.70
CA HIS A 403 -0.48 24.53 22.82
C HIS A 403 -0.94 23.17 23.35
N ALA A 404 -1.36 23.22 24.62
CA ALA A 404 -2.20 22.23 25.28
C ALA A 404 -3.61 22.20 24.69
#